data_AF-A0A6A9QFE6-F1
#
_entry.id   AF-A0A6A9QFE6-F1
#
_cell.length_a   1.000
_cell.length_b   1.000
_cell.length_c   1.000
_cell.angle_alpha   90.00
_cell.angle_beta   90.00
_cell.angle_gamma   90.00
#
_symmetry.space_group_name_H-M   'P 1'
#
loop_
_entity.id
_entity.type
_entity.pdbx_description
1 polymer ?
#
loop_
_entity_poly.entity_id
_entity_poly.type
_entity_poly.pdbx_seq_one_letter_code
_entity_poly.pdbx_strand_id
1 'polypeptide(L)'
;MFSVKLLVLEDPGRLRDVFYSMEGILTNICKPIRLGASYICSVSKNTLISVYLSGNLKNFQLLIEIESEDAEELTTTLDRIINELKSKGIHITLFNTSTTSL
;
A
#
# COMPACT_ATOMS: atom_id res chain seq x y z
N MET A 1 -16.19 -2.55 -7.56
CA MET A 1 -14.92 -2.58 -6.79
C MET A 1 -14.04 -1.42 -7.23
N PHE A 2 -13.54 -0.65 -6.26
CA PHE A 2 -12.63 0.48 -6.43
C PHE A 2 -11.21 0.02 -6.07
N SER A 3 -10.21 0.47 -6.82
CA SER A 3 -8.80 0.19 -6.54
C SER A 3 -7.95 1.44 -6.74
N VAL A 4 -7.06 1.69 -5.79
CA VAL A 4 -6.05 2.75 -5.85
C VAL A 4 -4.68 2.13 -5.62
N LYS A 5 -3.75 2.39 -6.54
CA LYS A 5 -2.35 2.03 -6.41
C LYS A 5 -1.51 3.27 -6.20
N LEU A 6 -0.69 3.23 -5.16
CA LEU A 6 0.32 4.22 -4.84
C LEU A 6 1.70 3.65 -5.14
N LEU A 7 2.59 4.51 -5.63
CA LEU A 7 4.00 4.22 -5.81
C LEU A 7 4.79 4.95 -4.73
N VAL A 8 5.66 4.22 -4.04
CA VAL A 8 6.65 4.83 -3.13
C VAL A 8 7.79 5.44 -3.95
N LEU A 9 8.09 6.71 -3.67
CA LEU A 9 9.13 7.49 -4.31
C LEU A 9 10.38 7.50 -3.43
N GLU A 10 11.21 6.47 -3.59
CA GLU A 10 12.48 6.33 -2.87
C GLU A 10 13.56 5.73 -3.76
N ASP A 11 14.81 5.92 -3.37
CA ASP A 11 15.95 5.34 -4.07
C ASP A 11 15.88 3.80 -4.04
N PRO A 12 16.25 3.10 -5.12
CA PRO A 12 16.18 1.63 -5.18
C PRO A 12 16.91 0.92 -4.03
N GLY A 13 18.03 1.49 -3.57
CA GLY A 13 18.79 0.96 -2.43
C GLY A 13 18.06 1.05 -1.09
N ARG A 14 17.11 1.99 -0.95
CA ARG A 14 16.36 2.26 0.28
C ARG A 14 14.96 1.66 0.28
N LEU A 15 14.42 1.30 -0.90
CA LEU A 15 13.11 0.68 -1.03
C LEU A 15 12.95 -0.61 -0.21
N ARG A 16 14.04 -1.37 -0.02
CA ARG A 16 14.02 -2.57 0.83
C ARG A 16 13.79 -2.22 2.31
N ASP A 17 14.43 -1.17 2.81
CA ASP A 17 14.27 -0.72 4.19
C ASP A 17 12.86 -0.17 4.42
N VAL A 18 12.35 0.57 3.43
CA VAL A 18 10.96 1.03 3.43
C VAL A 18 10.00 -0.15 3.40
N PHE A 19 10.23 -1.16 2.57
CA PHE A 19 9.41 -2.37 2.57
C PHE A 19 9.39 -3.05 3.94
N TYR A 20 10.53 -3.16 4.63
CA TYR A 20 10.56 -3.75 5.97
C TYR A 20 9.87 -2.90 7.04
N SER A 21 9.85 -1.57 6.89
CA SER A 21 9.13 -0.70 7.83
C SER A 21 7.60 -0.75 7.66
N MET A 22 7.10 -1.28 6.53
CA MET A 22 5.67 -1.38 6.25
C MET A 22 4.92 -2.25 7.25
N GLU A 23 5.55 -3.24 7.88
CA GLU A 23 4.91 -4.03 8.93
C GLU A 23 4.45 -3.13 10.09
N GLY A 24 5.30 -2.23 10.56
CA GLY A 24 4.96 -1.28 11.61
C GLY A 24 3.91 -0.27 11.19
N ILE A 25 3.99 0.22 9.95
CA ILE A 25 3.01 1.15 9.37
C ILE A 25 1.63 0.50 9.28
N LEU A 26 1.56 -0.71 8.72
CA LEU A 26 0.31 -1.44 8.56
C LEU A 26 -0.30 -1.86 9.90
N THR A 27 0.51 -2.15 10.93
CA THR A 27 0.03 -2.53 12.27
C THR A 27 -0.83 -1.44 12.93
N ASN A 28 -0.62 -0.16 12.57
CA ASN A 28 -1.46 0.96 13.04
C ASN A 28 -2.83 1.04 12.31
N ILE A 29 -3.01 0.25 11.26
CA ILE A 29 -4.17 0.31 10.35
C ILE A 29 -4.98 -0.98 10.43
N CYS A 30 -4.31 -2.13 10.42
CA CYS A 30 -4.83 -3.48 10.29
C CYS A 30 -3.80 -4.48 10.87
N LYS A 31 -4.13 -5.78 10.90
CA LYS A 31 -3.14 -6.82 11.25
C LYS A 31 -2.45 -7.35 9.98
N PRO A 32 -1.18 -6.97 9.69
CA PRO A 32 -0.51 -7.43 8.48
C PRO A 32 -0.10 -8.89 8.55
N ILE A 33 -0.10 -9.53 7.38
CA ILE A 33 0.46 -10.86 7.12
C ILE A 33 1.52 -10.69 6.05
N ARG A 34 2.72 -11.20 6.31
CA ARG A 34 3.81 -11.20 5.33
C ARG A 34 3.75 -12.44 4.45
N LEU A 35 3.78 -12.24 3.14
CA LEU A 35 3.82 -13.27 2.11
C LEU A 35 5.03 -13.02 1.19
N GLY A 36 6.19 -13.56 1.55
CA GLY A 36 7.43 -13.36 0.79
C GLY A 36 7.85 -11.89 0.71
N ALA A 37 7.83 -11.33 -0.51
CA ALA A 37 8.14 -9.93 -0.83
C ALA A 37 6.88 -9.03 -0.87
N SER A 38 5.85 -9.44 -0.11
CA SER A 38 4.60 -8.72 0.00
C SER A 38 4.07 -8.73 1.44
N TYR A 39 3.22 -7.75 1.76
CA TYR A 39 2.33 -7.74 2.91
C TYR A 39 0.90 -7.66 2.42
N ILE A 40 -0.01 -8.32 3.13
CA ILE A 40 -1.45 -8.17 2.95
C ILE A 40 -2.10 -7.90 4.30
N CYS A 41 -3.16 -7.11 4.30
CA CYS A 41 -4.04 -6.98 5.45
C CYS A 41 -5.41 -6.49 5.01
N SER A 42 -6.40 -6.64 5.88
CA SER A 42 -7.75 -6.14 5.63
C SER A 42 -8.16 -5.23 6.80
N VAL A 43 -8.79 -4.10 6.44
CA VAL A 43 -9.34 -3.13 7.42
C VAL A 43 -10.77 -3.51 7.78
N SER A 44 -11.49 -4.08 6.81
CA SER A 44 -12.83 -4.66 6.96
C SER A 44 -13.01 -5.80 5.95
N LYS A 45 -14.17 -6.45 5.99
CA LYS A 45 -14.54 -7.49 5.01
C LYS A 45 -14.55 -6.99 3.56
N ASN A 46 -14.68 -5.69 3.36
CA ASN A 46 -14.85 -5.07 2.05
C ASN A 46 -13.57 -4.39 1.55
N THR A 47 -12.55 -4.24 2.40
CA THR A 47 -11.32 -3.50 2.08
C THR A 47 -10.07 -4.35 2.29
N LEU A 48 -9.26 -4.50 1.25
CA LEU A 48 -7.97 -5.18 1.23
C LEU A 48 -6.84 -4.19 0.94
N ILE A 49 -5.75 -4.28 1.70
CA ILE A 49 -4.51 -3.57 1.47
C ILE A 49 -3.43 -4.58 1.12
N SER A 50 -2.73 -4.34 0.01
CA SER A 50 -1.59 -5.12 -0.44
C SER A 50 -0.38 -4.21 -0.62
N VAL A 51 0.77 -4.61 -0.10
CA VAL A 51 2.04 -3.91 -0.29
C VAL A 51 3.02 -4.89 -0.91
N TYR A 52 3.59 -4.57 -2.07
CA TYR A 52 4.45 -5.52 -2.77
C TYR A 52 5.54 -4.85 -3.59
N LEU A 53 6.65 -5.56 -3.74
CA LEU A 53 7.70 -5.20 -4.68
C LEU A 53 7.34 -5.70 -6.08
N SER A 54 7.31 -4.80 -7.06
CA SER A 54 7.02 -5.11 -8.46
C SER A 54 8.20 -4.74 -9.35
N GLY A 55 8.47 -5.54 -10.38
CA GLY A 55 9.57 -5.32 -11.32
C GLY A 55 10.66 -6.39 -11.24
N ASN A 56 11.88 -6.04 -11.65
CA ASN A 56 13.02 -6.95 -11.65
C ASN A 56 14.06 -6.53 -10.59
N LEU A 57 15.07 -7.38 -10.34
CA LEU A 57 16.10 -7.13 -9.32
C LEU A 57 16.87 -5.82 -9.50
N LYS A 58 16.93 -5.25 -10.71
CA LYS A 58 17.65 -3.99 -10.98
C LYS A 58 16.76 -2.77 -10.80
N ASN A 59 15.48 -2.89 -11.15
CA ASN A 59 14.49 -1.83 -11.13
C ASN A 59 13.19 -2.38 -10.53
N PHE A 60 13.15 -2.49 -9.20
CA PHE A 60 11.92 -2.82 -8.49
C PHE A 60 11.30 -1.56 -7.88
N GLN A 61 9.99 -1.53 -7.85
CA GLN A 61 9.15 -0.48 -7.29
C GLN A 61 8.41 -1.05 -6.08
N LEU A 62 8.16 -0.21 -5.09
CA LEU A 62 7.29 -0.57 -3.97
C LEU A 62 5.91 0.03 -4.22
N LEU A 63 4.92 -0.85 -4.38
CA LEU A 63 3.53 -0.48 -4.63
C LEU A 63 2.69 -0.76 -3.38
N ILE A 64 1.74 0.14 -3.13
CA ILE A 64 0.69 -0.03 -2.13
C ILE A 64 -0.63 0.02 -2.88
N GLU A 65 -1.37 -1.08 -2.84
CA GLU A 65 -2.66 -1.24 -3.48
C GLU A 65 -3.74 -1.35 -2.40
N ILE A 66 -4.81 -0.57 -2.58
CA ILE A 66 -5.98 -0.54 -1.71
C ILE A 66 -7.18 -0.83 -2.59
N GLU A 67 -7.87 -1.92 -2.29
CA GLU A 67 -9.08 -2.34 -2.99
C GLU A 67 -10.26 -2.31 -2.02
N SER A 68 -11.40 -1.79 -2.47
CA SER A 68 -12.61 -1.74 -1.67
C SER A 68 -13.87 -1.89 -2.51
N GLU A 69 -14.92 -2.48 -1.94
CA GLU A 69 -16.27 -2.40 -2.51
C GLU A 69 -16.96 -1.05 -2.23
N ASP A 70 -16.51 -0.33 -1.20
CA ASP A 70 -17.05 0.96 -0.75
C ASP A 70 -16.03 2.10 -1.00
N ALA A 71 -16.45 3.13 -1.75
CA ALA A 71 -15.60 4.27 -2.09
C ALA A 71 -15.29 5.18 -0.88
N GLU A 72 -16.20 5.33 0.06
CA GLU A 72 -16.00 6.13 1.27
C GLU A 72 -15.02 5.44 2.22
N GLU A 73 -15.14 4.12 2.38
CA GLU A 73 -14.17 3.32 3.13
C GLU A 73 -12.79 3.36 2.47
N LEU A 74 -12.72 3.27 1.14
CA LEU A 74 -11.47 3.36 0.40
C LEU A 74 -10.77 4.70 0.65
N THR A 75 -11.49 5.81 0.52
CA THR A 75 -10.90 7.15 0.70
C THR A 75 -10.47 7.40 2.14
N THR A 76 -11.24 6.92 3.11
CA THR A 76 -10.87 6.98 4.54
C THR A 76 -9.63 6.14 4.85
N THR A 77 -9.56 4.92 4.31
CA THR A 77 -8.40 4.03 4.46
C THR A 77 -7.16 4.60 3.81
N LEU A 78 -7.33 5.17 2.60
CA LEU A 78 -6.27 5.84 1.86
C LEU A 78 -5.69 7.02 2.66
N ASP A 79 -6.53 7.88 3.25
CA ASP A 79 -6.06 9.01 4.06
C ASP A 79 -5.24 8.54 5.28
N ARG A 80 -5.69 7.49 5.98
CA ARG A 80 -4.94 6.89 7.09
C ARG A 80 -3.57 6.38 6.66
N ILE A 81 -3.49 5.65 5.54
CA ILE A 81 -2.23 5.14 4.99
C ILE A 81 -1.30 6.30 4.62
N ILE A 82 -1.82 7.32 3.93
CA ILE A 82 -1.04 8.50 3.54
C ILE A 82 -0.45 9.19 4.76
N ASN A 83 -1.24 9.36 5.83
CA ASN A 83 -0.80 10.04 7.05
C ASN A 83 0.27 9.24 7.80
N GLU A 84 0.13 7.91 7.91
CA GLU A 84 1.16 7.05 8.49
C GLU A 84 2.47 7.13 7.70
N LEU A 85 2.41 7.03 6.37
CA LEU A 85 3.59 7.13 5.49
C LEU A 85 4.28 8.48 5.61
N LYS A 86 3.52 9.58 5.58
CA LYS A 86 4.05 10.94 5.77
C LYS A 86 4.72 11.11 7.12
N SER A 87 4.17 10.54 8.20
CA SER A 87 4.76 10.60 9.54
C SER A 87 6.14 9.92 9.62
N LYS A 88 6.42 8.99 8.70
CA LYS A 88 7.70 8.29 8.58
C LYS A 88 8.63 8.90 7.51
N GLY A 89 8.25 10.02 6.90
CA GLY A 89 9.01 10.65 5.82
C GLY A 89 9.00 9.87 4.50
N ILE A 90 8.04 8.97 4.31
CA ILE A 90 7.93 8.17 3.08
C ILE A 90 7.09 8.96 2.08
N HIS A 91 7.72 9.30 0.96
CA HIS A 91 7.06 9.99 -0.15
C HIS A 91 6.37 8.98 -1.08
N ILE A 92 5.17 9.34 -1.54
CA ILE A 92 4.35 8.52 -2.43
C ILE A 92 3.72 9.38 -3.52
N THR A 93 3.35 8.74 -4.62
CA THR A 93 2.52 9.32 -5.67
C THR A 93 1.41 8.36 -6.05
N LEU A 94 0.32 8.91 -6.62
CA LEU A 94 -0.67 8.10 -7.30
C LEU A 94 -0.01 7.40 -8.50
N PHE A 95 -0.19 6.08 -8.58
CA PHE A 95 0.33 5.26 -9.67
C PHE A 95 -0.79 4.86 -10.64
N ASN A 96 -1.91 4.38 -10.11
CA ASN A 96 -3.07 4.02 -10.91
C ASN A 96 -4.36 4.08 -10.07
N THR A 97 -5.48 4.25 -10.73
CA THR A 97 -6.83 4.10 -10.16
C THR A 97 -7.69 3.29 -11.11
N SER A 98 -8.50 2.38 -10.60
CA SER A 98 -9.47 1.67 -11.41
C SER A 98 -10.79 1.46 -10.69
N THR A 99 -11.87 1.42 -11.46
CA THR A 99 -13.20 1.07 -10.99
C THR A 99 -13.75 -0.03 -11.88
N THR A 100 -14.14 -1.15 -11.28
CA THR A 100 -14.80 -2.25 -11.99
C THR A 100 -16.25 -2.30 -11.54
N SER A 101 -17.16 -2.07 -12.49
CA SER A 101 -18.58 -2.40 -12.34
C SER A 101 -18.72 -3.91 -12.47
N LEU A 102 -19.34 -4.56 -11.48
CA LEU A 102 -19.83 -5.93 -11.61
C LEU A 102 -21.12 -5.94 -12.44
#